data_AF-A0A150S1J4-F1
#
_entry.id   AF-A0A150S1J4-F1
#
_cell.length_a   1.000
_cell.length_b   1.000
_cell.length_c   1.000
_cell.angle_alpha   90.00
_cell.angle_beta   90.00
_cell.angle_gamma   90.00
#
_symmetry.space_group_name_H-M   'P 1'
#
loop_
_entity.id
_entity.type
_entity.pdbx_description
1 polymer ?
#
loop_
_entity_poly.entity_id
_entity_poly.type
_entity_poly.pdbx_seq_one_letter_code
_entity_poly.pdbx_strand_id
1 'polypeptide(L)'
;VRAALAEVPGKAVVVAHSYAGLPVTEVAARTGKVAHLVYLCAFMLGPGESLLSAAGGQDPPWWITSADGRAVTPAEPRSIFYNDCTDEVAAAAEAALLPQARASFTQTLTAAAWQELPSTYVICERDNAIPVFAQEAMSQRAREVRRLDAGHSPFLSRPDDVAALVRDVVAKATG
;
A
#
# COMPACT_ATOMS: atom_id res chain seq x y z
N VAL A 1 1.80 -6.51 -11.65
CA VAL A 1 1.04 -7.52 -10.86
C VAL A 1 0.78 -8.81 -11.65
N ARG A 2 0.02 -8.82 -12.75
CA ARG A 2 -0.30 -10.06 -13.51
C ARG A 2 0.94 -10.85 -13.94
N ALA A 3 1.96 -10.18 -14.48
CA ALA A 3 3.21 -10.82 -14.88
C ALA A 3 3.90 -11.52 -13.70
N ALA A 4 4.13 -10.81 -12.59
CA ALA A 4 4.70 -11.38 -11.37
C ALA A 4 3.89 -12.57 -10.82
N LEU A 5 2.55 -12.50 -10.85
CA LEU A 5 1.69 -13.63 -10.45
C LEU A 5 1.82 -14.85 -11.38
N ALA A 6 2.18 -14.66 -12.64
CA ALA A 6 2.39 -15.76 -13.58
C ALA A 6 3.70 -16.52 -13.31
N GLU A 7 4.68 -15.86 -12.68
CA GLU A 7 5.98 -16.44 -12.32
C GLU A 7 5.92 -17.31 -11.06
N VAL A 8 4.88 -17.15 -10.22
CA VAL A 8 4.71 -17.93 -8.99
C VAL A 8 3.96 -19.24 -9.28
N PRO A 9 4.56 -20.41 -8.97
CA PRO A 9 3.83 -21.68 -9.00
C PRO A 9 2.68 -21.68 -7.99
N GLY A 10 1.47 -22.04 -8.42
CA GLY A 10 0.30 -22.08 -7.55
C GLY A 10 -0.33 -20.69 -7.32
N LYS A 11 -0.83 -20.48 -6.08
CA LYS A 11 -1.40 -19.20 -5.63
C LYS A 11 -0.40 -18.46 -4.74
N ALA A 12 -0.30 -17.15 -4.89
CA ALA A 12 0.64 -16.31 -4.16
C ALA A 12 -0.01 -15.59 -2.97
N VAL A 13 0.78 -15.30 -1.93
CA VAL A 13 0.49 -14.20 -1.02
C VAL A 13 1.01 -12.91 -1.65
N VAL A 14 0.16 -11.90 -1.78
CA VAL A 14 0.53 -10.62 -2.41
C VAL A 14 0.55 -9.52 -1.36
N VAL A 15 1.70 -8.87 -1.20
CA VAL A 15 1.87 -7.70 -0.34
C VAL A 15 1.73 -6.44 -1.19
N ALA A 16 0.79 -5.57 -0.80
CA ALA A 16 0.53 -4.29 -1.42
C ALA A 16 0.85 -3.17 -0.42
N HIS A 17 1.71 -2.24 -0.81
CA HIS A 17 2.08 -1.08 -0.01
C HIS A 17 1.44 0.20 -0.56
N SER A 18 0.94 1.07 0.32
CA SER A 18 0.44 2.40 -0.05
C SER A 18 -0.56 2.36 -1.23
N TYR A 19 -0.30 3.12 -2.30
CA TYR A 19 -1.10 3.14 -3.53
C TYR A 19 -1.29 1.76 -4.16
N ALA A 20 -0.32 0.83 -4.02
CA ALA A 20 -0.39 -0.48 -4.66
C ALA A 20 -1.61 -1.31 -4.23
N GLY A 21 -2.25 -0.97 -3.11
CA GLY A 21 -3.52 -1.56 -2.69
C GLY A 21 -4.61 -1.50 -3.76
N LEU A 22 -4.66 -0.43 -4.57
CA LEU A 22 -5.63 -0.26 -5.67
C LEU A 22 -5.40 -1.25 -6.83
N PRO A 23 -4.26 -1.20 -7.56
CA PRO A 23 -4.04 -2.11 -8.69
C PRO A 23 -3.90 -3.58 -8.27
N VAL A 24 -3.39 -3.87 -7.06
CA VAL A 24 -3.34 -5.25 -6.56
C VAL A 24 -4.74 -5.79 -6.34
N THR A 25 -5.61 -5.01 -5.70
CA THR A 25 -7.02 -5.37 -5.49
C THR A 25 -7.75 -5.68 -6.81
N GLU A 26 -7.61 -4.82 -7.82
CA GLU A 26 -8.24 -5.03 -9.14
C GLU A 26 -7.78 -6.31 -9.81
N VAL A 27 -6.48 -6.58 -9.77
CA VAL A 27 -5.91 -7.75 -10.42
C VAL A 27 -6.25 -9.02 -9.65
N ALA A 28 -6.17 -9.01 -8.32
CA ALA A 28 -6.46 -10.15 -7.47
C ALA A 28 -7.90 -10.66 -7.65
N ALA A 29 -8.86 -9.75 -7.85
CA ALA A 29 -10.27 -10.07 -8.07
C ALA A 29 -10.53 -10.87 -9.36
N ARG A 30 -9.56 -10.93 -10.29
CA ARG A 30 -9.77 -11.45 -11.65
C ARG A 30 -8.80 -12.56 -12.05
N THR A 31 -7.86 -12.93 -11.18
CA THR A 31 -6.77 -13.85 -11.57
C THR A 31 -6.90 -15.25 -11.01
N GLY A 32 -7.58 -15.44 -9.87
CA GLY A 32 -7.60 -16.72 -9.15
C GLY A 32 -6.22 -17.20 -8.66
N LYS A 33 -5.18 -16.38 -8.81
CA LYS A 33 -3.77 -16.67 -8.51
C LYS A 33 -3.32 -16.14 -7.16
N VAL A 34 -4.23 -15.60 -6.36
CA VAL A 34 -3.94 -15.02 -5.05
C VAL A 34 -4.57 -15.90 -3.98
N ALA A 35 -3.75 -16.31 -3.01
CA ALA A 35 -4.18 -17.06 -1.83
C ALA A 35 -4.57 -16.12 -0.70
N HIS A 36 -3.82 -15.02 -0.52
CA HIS A 36 -4.02 -14.05 0.56
C HIS A 36 -3.50 -12.67 0.15
N LEU A 37 -4.13 -11.61 0.67
CA LEU A 37 -3.72 -10.23 0.45
C LEU A 37 -3.15 -9.61 1.73
N VAL A 38 -2.01 -8.94 1.64
CA VAL A 38 -1.47 -8.14 2.74
C VAL A 38 -1.46 -6.67 2.33
N TYR A 39 -2.25 -5.85 3.01
CA TYR A 39 -2.28 -4.39 2.83
C TYR A 39 -1.34 -3.77 3.86
N LEU A 40 -0.12 -3.45 3.45
CA LEU A 40 0.92 -2.86 4.30
C LEU A 40 0.82 -1.34 4.24
N CYS A 41 0.26 -0.71 5.28
CA CYS A 41 -0.10 0.72 5.31
C CYS A 41 -0.63 1.20 3.96
N ALA A 42 -1.61 0.46 3.42
CA ALA A 42 -2.05 0.60 2.03
C ALA A 42 -3.49 1.08 1.94
N PHE A 43 -3.84 1.62 0.78
CA PHE A 43 -5.22 1.94 0.45
C PHE A 43 -6.02 0.65 0.20
N MET A 44 -6.92 0.32 1.13
CA MET A 44 -7.84 -0.83 1.02
C MET A 44 -9.24 -0.31 0.69
N LEU A 45 -9.46 0.01 -0.58
CA LEU A 45 -10.68 0.67 -1.07
C LEU A 45 -11.62 -0.31 -1.79
N GLY A 46 -12.89 0.07 -1.93
CA GLY A 46 -13.95 -0.66 -2.62
C GLY A 46 -14.34 -0.07 -3.98
N PRO A 47 -15.26 -0.72 -4.72
CA PRO A 47 -15.70 -0.23 -6.02
C PRO A 47 -16.32 1.17 -5.93
N GLY A 48 -16.01 2.02 -6.91
CA GLY A 48 -16.42 3.42 -6.95
C GLY A 48 -15.51 4.37 -6.15
N GLU A 49 -14.65 3.86 -5.27
CA GLU A 49 -13.68 4.67 -4.52
C GLU A 49 -12.37 4.85 -5.34
N SER A 50 -11.75 6.01 -5.19
CA SER A 50 -10.41 6.35 -5.68
C SER A 50 -9.52 6.79 -4.50
N LEU A 51 -8.21 6.85 -4.70
CA LEU A 51 -7.31 7.35 -3.67
C LEU A 51 -7.62 8.80 -3.33
N LEU A 52 -7.83 9.66 -4.34
CA LEU A 52 -8.15 11.06 -4.13
C LEU A 52 -9.46 11.24 -3.36
N SER A 53 -10.52 10.49 -3.70
CA SER A 53 -11.78 10.55 -2.95
C SER A 53 -11.62 10.07 -1.51
N ALA A 54 -10.79 9.05 -1.26
CA ALA A 54 -10.47 8.59 0.09
C ALA A 54 -9.66 9.63 0.89
N ALA A 55 -8.89 10.47 0.21
CA ALA A 55 -8.15 11.59 0.79
C ALA A 55 -8.98 12.88 0.93
N GLY A 56 -10.31 12.82 0.77
CA GLY A 56 -11.21 13.98 0.90
C GLY A 56 -11.47 14.74 -0.42
N GLY A 57 -11.06 14.17 -1.56
CA GLY A 57 -11.36 14.69 -2.89
C GLY A 57 -10.50 15.88 -3.33
N GLN A 58 -9.53 16.29 -2.50
CA GLN A 58 -8.58 17.37 -2.80
C GLN A 58 -7.16 16.84 -2.66
N ASP A 59 -6.21 17.50 -3.31
CA ASP A 59 -4.81 17.15 -3.16
C ASP A 59 -4.38 17.37 -1.70
N PRO A 60 -3.77 16.37 -1.06
CA PRO A 60 -3.05 16.58 0.19
C PRO A 60 -2.06 17.74 0.08
N PRO A 61 -1.87 18.53 1.14
CA PRO A 61 -1.03 19.73 1.12
C PRO A 61 0.44 19.44 0.82
N TRP A 62 0.88 18.19 0.99
CA TRP A 62 2.21 17.73 0.65
C TRP A 62 2.37 17.24 -0.79
N TRP A 63 1.36 17.35 -1.64
CA TRP A 63 1.48 17.01 -3.06
C TRP A 63 1.97 18.21 -3.85
N ILE A 64 3.08 18.01 -4.57
CA ILE A 64 3.59 18.94 -5.58
C ILE A 64 3.14 18.42 -6.94
N THR A 65 2.10 19.03 -7.48
CA THR A 65 1.57 18.72 -8.81
C THR A 65 2.38 19.46 -9.89
N SER A 66 2.75 18.76 -10.96
CA SER A 66 3.47 19.34 -12.09
C SER A 66 2.65 20.44 -12.78
N ALA A 67 3.33 21.36 -13.47
CA ALA A 67 2.67 22.49 -14.15
C ALA A 67 1.62 22.07 -15.19
N ASP A 68 1.80 20.89 -15.81
CA ASP A 68 0.85 20.31 -16.76
C ASP A 68 -0.25 19.45 -16.10
N GLY A 69 -0.24 19.33 -14.78
CA GLY A 69 -1.21 18.57 -13.99
C GLY A 69 -1.11 17.05 -14.14
N ARG A 70 -0.07 16.51 -14.77
CA ARG A 70 0.00 15.06 -15.09
C ARG A 70 0.77 14.23 -14.08
N ALA A 71 1.60 14.84 -13.25
CA ALA A 71 2.44 14.15 -12.29
C ALA A 71 2.36 14.77 -10.89
N VAL A 72 2.59 13.95 -9.87
CA VAL A 72 2.65 14.34 -8.47
C VAL A 72 3.97 13.85 -7.88
N THR A 73 4.60 14.70 -7.08
CA THR A 73 5.76 14.38 -6.24
C THR A 73 5.47 14.81 -4.80
N PRO A 74 6.06 14.16 -3.79
CA PRO A 74 5.91 14.59 -2.41
C PRO A 74 6.72 15.87 -2.12
N ALA A 75 6.17 16.77 -1.33
CA ALA A 75 6.94 17.72 -0.55
C ALA A 75 7.63 16.97 0.60
N GLU A 76 8.90 17.25 0.89
CA GLU A 76 9.63 16.65 2.01
C GLU A 76 9.53 15.11 2.11
N PRO A 77 9.92 14.35 1.07
CA PRO A 77 9.78 12.88 1.05
C PRO A 77 10.38 12.18 2.28
N ARG A 78 11.45 12.72 2.86
CA ARG A 78 12.04 12.19 4.09
C ARG A 78 11.06 12.20 5.26
N SER A 79 10.40 13.33 5.52
CA SER A 79 9.47 13.44 6.65
C SER A 79 8.17 12.67 6.41
N ILE A 80 7.79 12.44 5.15
CA ILE A 80 6.53 11.78 4.82
C ILE A 80 6.69 10.27 4.67
N PHE A 81 7.69 9.82 3.93
CA PHE A 81 7.85 8.41 3.56
C PHE A 81 8.90 7.66 4.38
N TYR A 82 9.90 8.38 4.90
CA TYR A 82 11.13 7.78 5.45
C TYR A 82 11.46 8.30 6.85
N ASN A 83 10.45 8.77 7.59
CA ASN A 83 10.60 9.48 8.87
C ASN A 83 11.25 8.65 9.99
N ASP A 84 11.31 7.34 9.82
CA ASP A 84 11.91 6.41 10.76
C ASP A 84 13.04 5.55 10.16
N CYS A 85 13.51 5.93 8.97
CA CYS A 85 14.70 5.34 8.35
C CYS A 85 15.98 6.03 8.86
N THR A 86 17.12 5.36 8.69
CA THR A 86 18.42 6.03 8.84
C THR A 86 18.62 7.05 7.73
N ASP A 87 19.47 8.06 7.94
CA ASP A 87 19.75 9.09 6.94
C ASP A 87 20.26 8.52 5.61
N GLU A 88 21.07 7.46 5.67
CA GLU A 88 21.61 6.77 4.50
C GLU A 88 20.49 6.11 3.68
N VAL A 89 19.63 5.34 4.35
CA VAL A 89 18.50 4.66 3.70
C VAL A 89 17.51 5.67 3.14
N ALA A 90 17.19 6.71 3.91
CA ALA A 90 16.30 7.78 3.48
C ALA A 90 16.86 8.54 2.27
N ALA A 91 18.17 8.86 2.25
CA ALA A 91 18.83 9.50 1.11
C ALA A 91 18.75 8.63 -0.15
N ALA A 92 19.07 7.34 -0.02
CA ALA A 92 19.04 6.41 -1.15
C ALA A 92 17.62 6.23 -1.70
N ALA A 93 16.62 6.10 -0.83
CA ALA A 93 15.22 5.95 -1.22
C ALA A 93 14.64 7.23 -1.84
N GLU A 94 15.00 8.40 -1.30
CA GLU A 94 14.63 9.70 -1.86
C GLU A 94 15.21 9.91 -3.26
N ALA A 95 16.49 9.58 -3.47
CA ALA A 95 17.14 9.68 -4.78
C ALA A 95 16.52 8.76 -5.84
N ALA A 96 15.84 7.69 -5.41
CA ALA A 96 15.15 6.74 -6.30
C ALA A 96 13.69 7.10 -6.59
N LEU A 97 13.13 8.14 -5.95
CA LEU A 97 11.75 8.54 -6.17
C LEU A 97 11.52 9.05 -7.60
N LEU A 98 10.38 8.66 -8.17
CA LEU A 98 9.92 9.12 -9.47
C LEU A 98 8.56 9.82 -9.33
N PRO A 99 8.24 10.80 -10.20
CA PRO A 99 6.91 11.38 -10.24
C PRO A 99 5.84 10.32 -10.53
N GLN A 100 4.77 10.32 -9.73
CA GLN A 100 3.64 9.43 -9.93
C GLN A 100 2.58 10.08 -10.84
N ALA A 101 2.01 9.32 -11.78
CA ALA A 101 0.98 9.82 -12.67
C ALA A 101 -0.27 10.26 -11.89
N ARG A 102 -0.71 11.51 -12.06
CA ARG A 102 -1.86 12.06 -11.32
C ARG A 102 -3.14 11.25 -11.54
N ALA A 103 -3.33 10.76 -12.77
CA ALA A 103 -4.47 9.92 -13.13
C ALA A 103 -4.62 8.68 -12.23
N SER A 104 -3.51 8.16 -11.68
CA SER A 104 -3.54 7.00 -10.78
C SER A 104 -4.31 7.26 -9.48
N PHE A 105 -4.38 8.52 -9.03
CA PHE A 105 -5.08 8.90 -7.80
C PHE A 105 -6.59 9.08 -8.01
N THR A 106 -7.03 9.36 -9.24
CA THR A 106 -8.44 9.64 -9.57
C THR A 106 -9.17 8.44 -10.18
N GLN A 107 -8.44 7.40 -10.57
CA GLN A 107 -9.04 6.18 -11.08
C GLN A 107 -9.83 5.47 -9.98
N THR A 108 -11.10 5.19 -10.27
CA THR A 108 -11.99 4.46 -9.37
C THR A 108 -11.81 2.96 -9.56
N LEU A 109 -11.94 2.23 -8.46
CA LEU A 109 -11.99 0.77 -8.51
C LEU A 109 -13.34 0.30 -9.08
N THR A 110 -13.29 -0.83 -9.75
CA THR A 110 -14.41 -1.60 -10.30
C THR A 110 -14.60 -2.92 -9.55
N ALA A 111 -13.57 -3.41 -8.86
CA ALA A 111 -13.60 -4.63 -8.08
C ALA A 111 -12.77 -4.50 -6.80
N ALA A 112 -13.12 -5.31 -5.79
CA ALA A 112 -12.48 -5.31 -4.48
C ALA A 112 -12.16 -6.74 -4.02
N ALA A 113 -10.99 -7.27 -4.38
CA ALA A 113 -10.59 -8.65 -4.09
C ALA A 113 -10.68 -9.05 -2.62
N TRP A 114 -10.52 -8.11 -1.69
CA TRP A 114 -10.64 -8.37 -0.25
C TRP A 114 -12.06 -8.76 0.20
N GLN A 115 -13.07 -8.57 -0.64
CA GLN A 115 -14.44 -9.07 -0.39
C GLN A 115 -14.53 -10.60 -0.52
N GLU A 116 -13.66 -11.22 -1.33
CA GLU A 116 -13.70 -12.66 -1.63
C GLU A 116 -12.46 -13.40 -1.12
N LEU A 117 -11.32 -12.73 -1.03
CA LEU A 117 -10.04 -13.30 -0.61
C LEU A 117 -9.71 -12.93 0.83
N PRO A 118 -9.09 -13.85 1.59
CA PRO A 118 -8.61 -13.52 2.93
C PRO A 118 -7.55 -12.42 2.85
N SER A 119 -7.58 -11.52 3.83
CA SER A 119 -6.74 -10.33 3.84
C SER A 119 -6.25 -9.98 5.24
N THR A 120 -5.00 -9.50 5.30
CA THR A 120 -4.40 -8.91 6.50
C THR A 120 -4.12 -7.43 6.20
N TYR A 121 -4.61 -6.54 7.04
CA TYR A 121 -4.19 -5.14 7.04
C TYR A 121 -3.08 -4.95 8.08
N VAL A 122 -2.02 -4.23 7.73
CA VAL A 122 -0.92 -3.89 8.62
C VAL A 122 -0.90 -2.38 8.80
N ILE A 123 -1.25 -1.92 10.00
CA ILE A 123 -1.23 -0.50 10.38
C ILE A 123 0.20 -0.12 10.77
N CYS A 124 0.72 0.94 10.18
CA CYS A 124 1.98 1.56 10.58
C CYS A 124 1.70 2.76 11.50
N GLU A 125 2.13 2.68 12.76
CA GLU A 125 1.71 3.61 13.82
C GLU A 125 2.35 5.00 13.73
N ARG A 126 3.46 5.13 13.00
CA ARG A 126 4.21 6.39 12.81
C ARG A 126 4.14 6.89 11.36
N ASP A 127 3.12 6.45 10.61
CA ASP A 127 2.94 6.79 9.20
C ASP A 127 2.47 8.25 9.03
N ASN A 128 3.28 9.05 8.34
CA ASN A 128 2.99 10.45 8.03
C ASN A 128 2.29 10.65 6.68
N ALA A 129 2.24 9.63 5.82
CA ALA A 129 1.57 9.69 4.51
C ALA A 129 0.09 9.28 4.61
N ILE A 130 -0.20 8.22 5.37
CA ILE A 130 -1.55 7.74 5.65
C ILE A 130 -1.76 7.75 7.16
N PRO A 131 -2.48 8.75 7.71
CA PRO A 131 -2.70 8.86 9.15
C PRO A 131 -3.34 7.59 9.74
N VAL A 132 -2.96 7.24 10.98
CA VAL A 132 -3.42 6.02 11.66
C VAL A 132 -4.94 5.89 11.67
N PHE A 133 -5.69 6.98 11.89
CA PHE A 133 -7.16 6.92 11.88
C PHE A 133 -7.74 6.48 10.52
N ALA A 134 -7.09 6.88 9.41
CA ALA A 134 -7.52 6.50 8.07
C ALA A 134 -7.15 5.03 7.78
N GLN A 135 -5.97 4.59 8.22
CA GLN A 135 -5.58 3.18 8.20
C GLN A 135 -6.55 2.32 9.00
N GLU A 136 -6.96 2.75 10.19
CA GLU A 136 -7.93 2.05 11.04
C GLU A 136 -9.29 1.93 10.34
N ALA A 137 -9.79 3.02 9.74
CA ALA A 137 -11.04 3.00 8.99
C ALA A 137 -11.00 2.00 7.82
N MET A 138 -9.88 1.96 7.08
CA MET A 138 -9.69 1.01 5.99
C MET A 138 -9.50 -0.43 6.50
N SER A 139 -8.81 -0.63 7.62
CA SER A 139 -8.50 -1.95 8.19
C SER A 139 -9.74 -2.73 8.62
N GLN A 140 -10.86 -2.05 8.90
CA GLN A 140 -12.14 -2.69 9.21
C GLN A 140 -12.66 -3.60 8.09
N ARG A 141 -12.15 -3.42 6.87
CA ARG A 141 -12.47 -4.25 5.69
C ARG A 141 -11.66 -5.55 5.65
N ALA A 142 -10.61 -5.67 6.46
CA ALA A 142 -9.72 -6.83 6.45
C ALA A 142 -10.18 -7.94 7.41
N ARG A 143 -9.80 -9.17 7.07
CA ARG A 143 -10.06 -10.33 7.93
C ARG A 143 -9.19 -10.31 9.19
N GLU A 144 -7.99 -9.79 9.09
CA GLU A 144 -7.04 -9.69 10.20
C GLU A 144 -6.38 -8.31 10.19
N VAL A 145 -6.15 -7.75 11.37
CA VAL A 145 -5.41 -6.49 11.53
C VAL A 145 -4.16 -6.75 12.37
N ARG A 146 -3.03 -6.25 11.87
CA ARG A 146 -1.72 -6.23 12.55
C ARG A 146 -1.27 -4.78 12.68
N ARG A 147 -0.37 -4.51 13.62
CA ARG A 147 0.21 -3.19 13.83
C ARG A 147 1.72 -3.31 13.89
N LEU A 148 2.41 -2.31 13.34
CA LEU A 148 3.86 -2.15 13.38
C LEU A 148 4.20 -0.74 13.87
N ASP A 149 5.14 -0.66 14.81
CA ASP A 149 5.74 0.61 15.22
C ASP A 149 6.72 1.11 14.15
N ALA A 150 6.18 1.55 13.02
CA ALA A 150 6.90 1.95 11.82
C ALA A 150 6.26 3.15 11.13
N GLY A 151 7.06 3.85 10.34
CA GLY A 151 6.64 4.90 9.41
C GLY A 151 6.00 4.34 8.14
N HIS A 152 5.94 5.15 7.08
CA HIS A 152 5.28 4.75 5.84
C HIS A 152 6.04 3.66 5.07
N SER A 153 7.34 3.51 5.29
CA SER A 153 8.20 2.54 4.57
C SER A 153 8.77 1.47 5.50
N PRO A 154 7.91 0.63 6.13
CA PRO A 154 8.35 -0.37 7.11
C PRO A 154 9.30 -1.43 6.51
N PHE A 155 9.24 -1.66 5.20
CA PHE A 155 10.16 -2.55 4.49
C PHE A 155 11.59 -1.99 4.40
N LEU A 156 11.79 -0.70 4.71
CA LEU A 156 13.10 -0.07 4.83
C LEU A 156 13.52 0.10 6.30
N SER A 157 12.61 0.58 7.16
CA SER A 157 12.93 0.89 8.55
C SER A 157 12.88 -0.33 9.49
N ARG A 158 12.07 -1.34 9.16
CA ARG A 158 11.80 -2.55 9.96
C ARG A 158 11.72 -3.81 9.08
N PRO A 159 12.73 -4.10 8.24
CA PRO A 159 12.65 -5.19 7.25
C PRO A 159 12.45 -6.56 7.91
N ASP A 160 13.03 -6.81 9.08
CA ASP A 160 12.90 -8.08 9.78
C ASP A 160 11.48 -8.31 10.31
N ASP A 161 10.82 -7.27 10.83
CA ASP A 161 9.44 -7.33 11.32
C ASP A 161 8.48 -7.57 10.16
N VAL A 162 8.66 -6.86 9.03
CA VAL A 162 7.88 -7.09 7.81
C VAL A 162 8.07 -8.51 7.31
N ALA A 163 9.31 -9.00 7.26
CA ALA A 163 9.59 -10.36 6.82
C ALA A 163 8.98 -11.42 7.74
N ALA A 164 9.03 -11.21 9.06
CA ALA A 164 8.40 -12.10 10.04
C ALA A 164 6.87 -12.14 9.87
N LEU A 165 6.24 -10.98 9.70
CA LEU A 165 4.81 -10.86 9.46
C LEU A 165 4.40 -11.59 8.17
N VAL A 166 5.12 -11.37 7.07
CA VAL A 166 4.82 -12.02 5.79
C VAL A 166 4.99 -13.54 5.88
N ARG A 167 6.03 -14.04 6.58
CA ARG A 167 6.21 -15.49 6.81
C ARG A 167 5.05 -16.10 7.58
N ASP A 168 4.55 -15.44 8.62
CA ASP A 168 3.38 -15.91 9.38
C ASP A 168 2.11 -15.96 8.50
N VAL A 169 1.88 -14.93 7.69
CA VAL A 169 0.75 -14.92 6.74
C VAL A 169 0.88 -16.05 5.70
N VAL A 170 2.07 -16.26 5.15
CA VAL A 170 2.33 -17.34 4.18
C VAL A 170 2.04 -18.69 4.82
N ALA A 171 2.55 -18.96 6.02
CA ALA A 171 2.34 -20.22 6.72
C ALA A 171 0.84 -20.52 6.92
N LYS A 172 0.04 -19.49 7.25
CA LYS A 172 -1.43 -19.61 7.41
C LYS A 172 -2.19 -19.77 6.09
N ALA A 173 -1.67 -19.21 5.00
CA ALA A 173 -2.34 -19.25 3.69
C ALA A 173 -2.08 -20.57 2.93
N THR A 174 -1.03 -21.30 3.29
CA THR A 174 -0.63 -22.57 2.65
C THR A 174 -0.88 -23.81 3.50
N GLY A 175 -1.25 -23.65 4.78
CA GLY A 175 -1.66 -24.74 5.68
C GLY A 175 -3.13 -25.06 5.55
#